data_AF-A0A4Q5KGS0-F1
#
_entry.id   AF-A0A4Q5KGS0-F1
#
_cell.length_a   1.000
_cell.length_b   1.000
_cell.length_c   1.000
_cell.angle_alpha   90.00
_cell.angle_beta   90.00
_cell.angle_gamma   90.00
#
_symmetry.space_group_name_H-M   'P 1'
#
loop_
_entity.id
_entity.type
_entity.pdbx_description
1 polymer ?
#
loop_
_entity_poly.entity_id
_entity_poly.type
_entity_poly.pdbx_seq_one_letter_code
_entity_poly.pdbx_strand_id
1 'polypeptide(L)'
;MASVAEILTSKYNQDISKSNFGLAGYNIYKHPKGMQLQLKYNDKNLKKYVIIAKVKIKDNMPETISNFIEMYGSADLKNGKYKITPEIFNKLCQQHKKYNELIIDCNVEQSRSQVVIERAGIRKNISKMALSIHVVADIVEKLSVSKCLTALEA
;
A
#
# COMPACT_ATOMS: atom_id res chain seq x y z
N MET A 1 -11.95 13.57 -1.46
CA MET A 1 -11.67 12.26 -0.80
C MET A 1 -10.17 12.07 -0.78
N ALA A 2 -9.58 11.79 0.39
CA ALA A 2 -8.16 11.53 0.51
C ALA A 2 -7.80 10.21 -0.21
N SER A 3 -6.79 10.26 -1.08
CA SER A 3 -6.15 9.12 -1.73
C SER A 3 -5.53 8.17 -0.70
N VAL A 4 -5.29 6.91 -1.10
CA VAL A 4 -4.63 5.91 -0.24
C VAL A 4 -3.28 6.43 0.26
N ALA A 5 -2.56 7.16 -0.60
CA ALA A 5 -1.32 7.82 -0.23
C ALA A 5 -1.51 8.85 0.89
N GLU A 6 -2.55 9.67 0.86
CA GLU A 6 -2.85 10.66 1.90
C GLU A 6 -3.29 10.01 3.22
N ILE A 7 -4.07 8.91 3.18
CA ILE A 7 -4.44 8.16 4.39
C ILE A 7 -3.20 7.49 5.02
N LEU A 8 -2.34 6.88 4.20
CA LEU A 8 -1.09 6.28 4.67
C LEU A 8 -0.11 7.32 5.21
N THR A 9 -0.09 8.52 4.63
CA THR A 9 0.72 9.67 5.08
C THR A 9 0.17 10.26 6.38
N SER A 10 -1.15 10.32 6.56
CA SER A 10 -1.79 10.77 7.80
C SER A 10 -1.54 9.81 8.96
N LYS A 11 -1.75 8.50 8.76
CA LYS A 11 -1.37 7.46 9.74
C LYS A 11 0.14 7.45 10.01
N TYR A 12 0.98 7.69 9.00
CA TYR A 12 2.42 7.85 9.17
C TYR A 12 2.78 9.01 10.11
N ASN A 13 2.18 10.18 9.93
CA ASN A 13 2.44 11.34 10.78
C ASN A 13 2.02 11.10 12.25
N GLN A 14 1.00 10.28 12.49
CA GLN A 14 0.61 9.87 13.84
C GLN A 14 1.64 8.89 14.47
N ASP A 15 2.12 7.89 13.71
CA ASP A 15 3.07 6.88 14.19
C ASP A 15 4.50 7.41 14.42
N ILE A 16 4.97 8.42 13.65
CA ILE A 16 6.30 9.02 13.82
C ILE A 16 6.50 9.64 15.21
N SER A 17 5.42 10.04 15.87
CA SER A 17 5.54 10.80 17.12
C SER A 17 6.11 9.98 18.29
N LYS A 18 6.19 8.64 18.24
CA LYS A 18 6.50 7.85 19.45
C LYS A 18 7.36 6.58 19.35
N SER A 19 7.87 6.09 18.21
CA SER A 19 8.57 4.78 18.25
C SER A 19 9.74 4.61 17.28
N ASN A 20 10.90 4.28 17.85
CA ASN A 20 12.03 3.74 17.11
C ASN A 20 11.77 2.23 16.88
N PHE A 21 11.18 1.86 15.74
CA PHE A 21 10.76 0.48 15.46
C PHE A 21 11.93 -0.50 15.18
N GLY A 22 13.16 0.00 15.14
CA GLY A 22 14.36 -0.78 14.89
C GLY A 22 14.87 -1.58 16.11
N LEU A 23 16.10 -2.06 15.98
CA LEU A 23 16.93 -2.63 17.06
C LEU A 23 18.16 -1.73 17.22
N ALA A 24 18.94 -1.89 18.30
CA ALA A 24 20.16 -1.11 18.47
C ALA A 24 21.06 -1.21 17.22
N GLY A 25 21.33 -0.08 16.57
CA GLY A 25 22.10 -0.02 15.32
C GLY A 25 21.29 -0.20 14.03
N TYR A 26 19.99 -0.48 14.10
CA TYR A 26 19.09 -0.59 12.96
C TYR A 26 17.91 0.38 13.10
N ASN A 27 17.43 0.89 11.98
CA ASN A 27 16.20 1.68 11.93
C ASN A 27 15.35 1.21 10.74
N ILE A 28 14.10 0.85 11.01
CA ILE A 28 13.11 0.53 9.97
C ILE A 28 12.37 1.83 9.66
N TYR A 29 12.78 2.46 8.57
CA TYR A 29 12.22 3.73 8.14
C TYR A 29 11.11 3.52 7.11
N LYS A 30 9.94 4.06 7.38
CA LYS A 30 8.84 4.12 6.42
C LYS A 30 8.97 5.38 5.55
N HIS A 31 8.83 5.21 4.24
CA HIS A 31 8.81 6.34 3.32
C HIS A 31 7.53 7.16 3.49
N PRO A 32 7.57 8.51 3.36
CA PRO A 32 6.42 9.38 3.64
C PRO A 32 5.17 9.03 2.85
N LYS A 33 5.32 8.59 1.59
CA LYS A 33 4.20 8.14 0.74
C LYS A 33 3.62 6.78 1.12
N GLY A 34 4.16 6.10 2.15
CA GLY A 34 3.69 4.80 2.63
C GLY A 34 3.86 3.63 1.66
N MET A 35 4.67 3.76 0.60
CA MET A 35 4.79 2.73 -0.44
C MET A 35 6.02 1.81 -0.28
N GLN A 36 6.91 2.10 0.67
CA GLN A 36 8.12 1.30 0.88
C GLN A 36 8.60 1.37 2.33
N LEU A 37 9.21 0.28 2.79
CA LEU A 37 9.99 0.18 4.01
C LEU A 37 11.48 0.14 3.67
N GLN A 38 12.27 0.90 4.41
CA GLN A 38 13.72 0.99 4.26
C GLN A 38 14.37 0.48 5.54
N LEU A 39 15.23 -0.53 5.43
CA LEU A 39 16.08 -0.94 6.54
C LEU A 39 17.35 -0.10 6.49
N LYS A 40 17.60 0.65 7.56
CA LYS A 40 18.79 1.49 7.73
C LYS A 40 19.69 0.91 8.81
N TYR A 41 20.99 0.96 8.59
CA TYR A 41 22.02 0.56 9.53
C TYR A 41 22.81 1.77 10.01
N ASN A 42 23.08 1.89 11.30
CA ASN A 42 23.93 2.94 11.86
C ASN A 42 25.40 2.58 11.65
N ASP A 43 25.98 3.14 10.58
CA ASP A 43 27.38 2.93 10.29
C ASP A 43 28.22 3.87 11.16
N LYS A 44 28.88 3.29 12.18
CA LYS A 44 29.74 4.03 13.11
C LYS A 44 30.94 4.68 12.42
N ASN A 45 31.43 4.09 11.33
CA ASN A 45 32.58 4.63 10.59
C ASN A 45 32.17 5.89 9.82
N LEU A 46 30.94 5.89 9.28
CA LEU A 46 30.40 7.03 8.54
C LEU A 46 29.60 8.01 9.41
N LYS A 47 29.43 7.72 10.70
CA LYS A 47 28.61 8.46 11.67
C LYS A 47 27.20 8.80 11.15
N LYS A 48 26.62 7.91 10.34
CA LYS A 48 25.32 8.12 9.69
C LYS A 48 24.56 6.82 9.48
N TYR A 49 23.24 6.93 9.35
CA TYR A 49 22.40 5.82 8.93
C TYR A 49 22.49 5.60 7.41
N VAL A 50 22.87 4.39 7.00
CA VAL A 50 22.94 3.96 5.60
C VAL A 50 21.76 3.05 5.30
N ILE A 51 21.11 3.23 4.15
CA ILE A 51 20.01 2.35 3.72
C ILE A 51 20.62 1.06 3.18
N ILE A 52 20.37 -0.06 3.86
CA ILE A 52 20.94 -1.36 3.50
C ILE A 52 19.97 -2.26 2.72
N ALA A 53 18.65 -2.02 2.85
CA ALA A 53 17.63 -2.71 2.05
C ALA A 53 16.38 -1.84 1.87
N LYS A 54 15.64 -2.07 0.78
CA LYS A 54 14.38 -1.39 0.46
C LYS A 54 13.36 -2.40 -0.05
N VAL A 55 12.21 -2.50 0.62
CA VAL A 55 11.10 -3.37 0.21
C VAL A 55 9.85 -2.54 -0.03
N LYS A 56 9.14 -2.79 -1.14
CA LYS A 56 7.88 -2.10 -1.41
C LYS A 56 6.76 -2.73 -0.59
N ILE A 57 5.84 -1.90 -0.14
CA ILE A 57 4.59 -2.35 0.44
C ILE A 57 3.72 -2.79 -0.75
N LYS A 58 3.12 -3.99 -0.67
CA LYS A 58 2.52 -4.85 -1.74
C LYS A 58 3.40 -5.94 -2.33
N ASP A 59 4.73 -5.83 -2.27
CA ASP A 59 5.58 -6.94 -2.74
C ASP A 59 5.51 -8.10 -1.75
N ASN A 60 5.72 -9.33 -2.22
CA ASN A 60 5.75 -10.49 -1.34
C ASN A 60 7.06 -10.48 -0.53
N MET A 61 6.94 -10.56 0.79
CA MET A 61 8.10 -10.60 1.68
C MET A 61 8.76 -11.98 1.59
N PRO A 62 10.06 -12.09 1.30
CA PRO A 62 10.75 -13.38 1.26
C PRO A 62 10.73 -14.07 2.61
N GLU A 63 10.66 -15.40 2.61
CA GLU A 63 10.62 -16.20 3.85
C GLU A 63 11.99 -16.31 4.52
N THR A 64 13.08 -16.16 3.75
CA THR A 64 14.46 -16.30 4.23
C THR A 64 15.25 -15.00 4.12
N ILE A 65 16.20 -14.81 5.05
CA ILE A 65 17.11 -13.66 5.06
C ILE A 65 17.95 -13.63 3.78
N SER A 66 18.42 -14.79 3.30
CA SER A 66 19.22 -14.88 2.08
C SER A 66 18.47 -14.36 0.86
N ASN A 67 17.22 -14.83 0.65
CA ASN A 67 16.39 -14.36 -0.45
C ASN A 67 16.08 -12.86 -0.31
N PHE A 68 15.87 -12.38 0.91
CA PHE A 68 15.69 -10.96 1.17
C PHE A 68 16.92 -10.12 0.79
N ILE A 69 18.12 -10.57 1.15
CA ILE A 69 19.37 -9.89 0.79
C ILE A 69 19.56 -9.87 -0.73
N GLU A 70 19.30 -10.98 -1.41
CA GLU A 70 19.40 -11.06 -2.86
C GLU A 70 18.42 -10.13 -3.59
N MET A 71 17.15 -10.13 -3.18
CA MET A 71 16.12 -9.38 -3.88
C MET A 71 16.13 -7.88 -3.55
N TYR A 72 16.33 -7.53 -2.28
CA TYR A 72 16.09 -6.17 -1.77
C TYR A 72 17.32 -5.52 -1.14
N GLY A 73 18.41 -6.28 -0.97
CA GLY A 73 19.64 -5.78 -0.37
C GLY A 73 20.43 -4.86 -1.28
N SER A 74 21.08 -3.87 -0.67
CA SER A 74 22.12 -3.06 -1.31
C SER A 74 23.35 -3.90 -1.67
N ALA A 75 24.18 -3.40 -2.59
CA ALA A 75 25.44 -4.07 -2.97
C ALA A 75 26.34 -4.34 -1.75
N ASP A 76 26.44 -3.37 -0.84
CA ASP A 76 27.19 -3.49 0.41
C ASP A 76 26.67 -4.62 1.31
N LEU A 77 25.34 -4.78 1.39
CA LEU A 77 24.72 -5.87 2.15
C LEU A 77 24.97 -7.23 1.49
N LYS A 78 24.89 -7.32 0.16
CA LYS A 78 25.19 -8.54 -0.61
C LYS A 78 26.66 -8.96 -0.48
N ASN A 79 27.56 -7.99 -0.41
CA ASN A 79 28.99 -8.21 -0.21
C ASN A 79 29.37 -8.51 1.26
N GLY A 80 28.39 -8.58 2.18
CA GLY A 80 28.61 -8.93 3.58
C GLY A 80 29.17 -7.82 4.46
N LYS A 81 29.25 -6.57 3.96
CA LYS A 81 29.68 -5.40 4.75
C LYS A 81 28.74 -5.12 5.92
N TYR A 82 27.46 -5.41 5.73
CA TYR A 82 26.42 -5.33 6.75
C TYR A 82 25.82 -6.72 6.97
N LYS A 83 25.37 -7.00 8.18
CA LYS A 83 24.66 -8.25 8.51
C LYS A 83 23.22 -7.95 8.88
N ILE A 84 22.32 -8.87 8.59
CA ILE A 84 20.93 -8.82 9.05
C ILE A 84 20.77 -9.93 10.08
N THR A 85 20.34 -9.57 11.29
CA THR A 85 20.00 -10.55 12.32
C THR A 85 18.59 -11.11 12.09
N PRO A 86 18.30 -12.36 12.51
CA PRO A 86 16.94 -12.90 12.46
C PRO A 86 15.92 -12.02 13.17
N GLU A 87 16.31 -11.37 14.26
CA GLU A 87 15.44 -10.47 15.02
C GLU A 87 15.02 -9.23 14.23
N ILE A 88 15.97 -8.55 13.56
CA ILE A 88 15.62 -7.36 12.76
C ILE A 88 14.84 -7.74 11.51
N PHE A 89 15.14 -8.91 10.93
CA PHE A 89 14.38 -9.47 9.82
C PHE A 89 12.93 -9.75 10.22
N ASN A 90 12.71 -10.43 11.34
CA ASN A 90 11.36 -10.72 11.84
C ASN A 90 10.57 -9.45 12.14
N LYS A 91 11.20 -8.44 12.75
CA LYS A 91 10.57 -7.12 12.95
C LYS A 91 10.20 -6.45 11.63
N LEU A 92 11.07 -6.52 10.62
CA LEU A 92 10.79 -5.98 9.29
C LEU A 92 9.60 -6.68 8.63
N CYS A 93 9.54 -8.02 8.70
CA CYS A 93 8.41 -8.81 8.20
C CYS A 93 7.09 -8.44 8.90
N GLN A 94 7.09 -8.31 10.22
CA GLN A 94 5.91 -7.90 10.98
C GLN A 94 5.42 -6.50 10.58
N GLN A 95 6.34 -5.55 10.43
CA GLN A 95 6.00 -4.21 9.96
C GLN A 95 5.43 -4.23 8.54
N HIS A 96 6.07 -4.96 7.63
CA HIS A 96 5.62 -5.11 6.25
C HIS A 96 4.20 -5.68 6.18
N LYS A 97 3.91 -6.75 6.94
CA LYS A 97 2.57 -7.34 7.05
C LYS A 97 1.54 -6.34 7.58
N LYS A 98 1.84 -5.66 8.69
CA LYS A 98 0.95 -4.65 9.29
C LYS A 98 0.59 -3.54 8.30
N TYR A 99 1.55 -3.10 7.49
CA TYR A 99 1.28 -2.07 6.48
C TYR A 99 0.50 -2.58 5.28
N ASN A 100 0.73 -3.81 4.83
CA ASN A 100 -0.10 -4.42 3.80
C ASN A 100 -1.56 -4.55 4.25
N GLU A 101 -1.80 -4.99 5.48
CA GLU A 101 -3.14 -5.05 6.09
C GLU A 101 -3.79 -3.66 6.11
N LEU A 102 -3.07 -2.63 6.55
CA LEU A 102 -3.56 -1.25 6.54
C LEU A 102 -3.93 -0.75 5.13
N ILE A 103 -3.18 -1.13 4.10
CA ILE A 103 -3.51 -0.78 2.71
C ILE A 103 -4.78 -1.49 2.27
N ILE A 104 -4.93 -2.77 2.58
CA ILE A 104 -6.13 -3.55 2.27
C ILE A 104 -7.34 -2.89 2.94
N ASP A 105 -7.26 -2.58 4.23
CA ASP A 105 -8.33 -1.92 4.98
C ASP A 105 -8.69 -0.57 4.36
N CYS A 106 -7.69 0.27 4.03
CA CYS A 106 -7.95 1.56 3.38
C CYS A 106 -8.61 1.41 2.00
N ASN A 107 -8.23 0.41 1.22
CA ASN A 107 -8.85 0.13 -0.08
C ASN A 107 -10.30 -0.34 0.09
N VAL A 108 -10.57 -1.17 1.10
CA VAL A 108 -11.93 -1.62 1.44
C VAL A 108 -12.79 -0.45 1.91
N GLU A 109 -12.26 0.42 2.78
CA GLU A 109 -12.95 1.63 3.23
C GLU A 109 -13.22 2.61 2.08
N GLN A 110 -12.24 2.84 1.20
CA GLN A 110 -12.46 3.64 0.00
C GLN A 110 -13.48 3.02 -0.96
N SER A 111 -13.55 1.69 -1.04
CA SER A 111 -14.55 0.99 -1.85
C SER A 111 -15.96 1.10 -1.24
N ARG A 112 -16.05 1.16 0.09
CA ARG A 112 -17.29 1.40 0.86
C ARG A 112 -17.70 2.86 0.91
N SER A 113 -16.79 3.79 0.61
CA SER A 113 -17.09 5.22 0.62
C SER A 113 -18.27 5.53 -0.29
N GLN A 114 -19.16 6.39 0.19
CA GLN A 114 -20.36 6.76 -0.55
C GLN A 114 -20.02 7.84 -1.58
N VAL A 115 -20.56 7.68 -2.78
CA VAL A 115 -20.60 8.68 -3.85
C VAL A 115 -22.04 9.07 -4.08
N VAL A 116 -22.27 10.36 -4.26
CA VAL A 116 -23.57 10.89 -4.66
C VAL A 116 -23.67 10.76 -6.17
N ILE A 117 -24.71 10.09 -6.65
CA ILE A 117 -25.11 10.13 -8.05
C ILE A 117 -26.39 10.96 -8.18
N GLU A 118 -26.49 11.74 -9.25
CA GLU A 118 -27.70 12.49 -9.59
C GLU A 118 -28.24 11.98 -10.92
N ARG A 119 -29.46 11.43 -10.89
CA ARG A 119 -30.11 10.85 -12.07
C ARG A 119 -31.58 11.25 -12.12
N ALA A 120 -32.01 11.81 -13.25
CA ALA A 120 -33.38 12.29 -13.47
C ALA A 120 -33.89 13.23 -12.36
N GLY A 121 -33.03 14.09 -11.81
CA GLY A 121 -33.35 15.00 -10.70
C GLY A 121 -33.38 14.35 -9.31
N ILE A 122 -33.13 13.04 -9.19
CA ILE A 122 -33.05 12.32 -7.92
C ILE A 122 -31.58 12.14 -7.54
N ARG A 123 -31.21 12.65 -6.35
CA ARG A 123 -29.88 12.43 -5.75
C ARG A 123 -29.90 11.20 -4.86
N LYS A 124 -28.98 10.26 -5.07
CA LYS A 124 -28.81 9.05 -4.25
C LYS A 124 -27.37 8.91 -3.82
N ASN A 125 -27.15 8.59 -2.54
CA ASN A 125 -25.85 8.18 -2.03
C ASN A 125 -25.71 6.67 -2.21
N ILE A 126 -24.73 6.26 -2.99
CA ILE A 126 -24.43 4.84 -3.25
C ILE A 126 -22.99 4.54 -2.88
N SER A 127 -22.67 3.29 -2.58
CA SER A 127 -21.28 2.87 -2.43
C SER A 127 -20.51 3.09 -3.74
N LYS A 128 -19.23 3.46 -3.66
CA LYS A 128 -18.36 3.59 -4.83
C LYS A 128 -18.21 2.29 -5.62
N MET A 129 -18.33 1.13 -4.99
CA MET A 129 -18.43 -0.16 -5.69
C MET A 129 -19.70 -0.28 -6.54
N ALA A 130 -20.83 0.25 -6.06
CA ALA A 130 -22.09 0.21 -6.77
C ALA A 130 -22.13 1.18 -7.97
N LEU A 131 -21.23 2.18 -8.01
CA LEU A 131 -21.15 3.14 -9.10
C LEU A 131 -20.98 2.46 -10.46
N SER A 132 -20.06 1.49 -10.57
CA SER A 132 -19.82 0.77 -11.82
C SER A 132 -21.05 0.00 -12.29
N ILE A 133 -21.81 -0.58 -11.35
CA ILE A 133 -23.07 -1.28 -11.64
C ILE A 133 -24.13 -0.29 -12.13
N HIS A 134 -24.26 0.86 -11.48
CA HIS A 134 -25.18 1.92 -11.92
C HIS A 134 -24.81 2.46 -13.31
N VAL A 135 -23.53 2.66 -13.61
CA VAL A 135 -23.08 3.10 -14.94
C VAL A 135 -23.42 2.08 -16.02
N VAL A 136 -23.21 0.78 -15.76
CA VAL A 136 -23.57 -0.28 -16.71
C VAL A 136 -25.09 -0.35 -16.88
N ALA A 137 -25.87 -0.29 -15.80
CA ALA A 137 -27.32 -0.26 -15.86
C ALA A 137 -27.83 0.94 -16.69
N ASP A 138 -27.23 2.11 -16.51
CA ASP A 138 -27.57 3.32 -17.27
C ASP A 138 -27.27 3.17 -18.78
N ILE A 139 -26.15 2.52 -19.12
CA ILE A 139 -25.80 2.22 -20.52
C ILE A 139 -26.82 1.24 -21.11
N VAL A 140 -27.14 0.16 -20.40
CA VAL A 140 -28.13 -0.84 -20.84
C VAL A 140 -29.51 -0.20 -21.04
N GLU A 141 -29.93 0.68 -20.13
CA GLU A 141 -31.21 1.38 -20.22
C GLU A 141 -31.26 2.39 -21.38
N LYS A 142 -30.15 3.08 -21.66
CA LYS A 142 -30.05 3.91 -22.87
C LYS A 142 -30.11 3.07 -24.15
N LEU A 143 -29.44 1.92 -24.15
CA LEU A 143 -29.41 1.01 -25.29
C LEU A 143 -30.80 0.40 -25.57
N SER A 144 -31.54 0.02 -24.53
CA SER A 144 -32.90 -0.50 -24.66
C SER A 144 -33.90 0.56 -25.15
N VAL A 145 -33.79 1.81 -24.67
CA VAL A 145 -34.60 2.93 -25.16
C VAL A 145 -34.29 3.29 -26.61
N SER A 146 -33.03 3.14 -27.04
CA SER A 146 -32.60 3.44 -28.41
C SER A 146 -32.94 2.38 -29.47
N LYS A 147 -33.73 1.33 -29.13
CA LYS A 147 -34.13 0.23 -30.05
C LYS A 147 -32.98 -0.49 -30.77
N CYS A 148 -31.75 -0.43 -30.25
CA CYS A 148 -30.62 -1.15 -30.86
C CYS A 148 -30.62 -2.65 -30.54
N LEU A 149 -31.43 -3.09 -29.56
CA LEU A 149 -31.56 -4.50 -29.15
C LEU A 149 -32.54 -5.32 -30.02
N THR A 150 -33.31 -4.68 -30.90
CA THR A 150 -34.28 -5.37 -31.78
C THR A 150 -33.62 -6.00 -33.01
N ALA A 151 -32.29 -5.87 -33.18
CA ALA A 151 -31.55 -6.40 -34.32
C ALA A 151 -30.95 -7.80 -34.09
N LEU A 152 -31.21 -8.44 -32.94
CA LEU A 152 -30.73 -9.80 -32.63
C LEU A 152 -31.85 -10.87 -32.53
N GLU A 153 -33.11 -10.50 -32.76
CA GLU A 153 -34.27 -11.42 -32.77
C GLU A 153 -34.98 -11.46 -34.14
N ALA A 154 -34.23 -11.31 -35.24
CA ALA A 154 -34.73 -11.54 -36.60
C ALA A 154 -33.96 -12.66 -37.30
#